data_AF-A0A1S3QLJ2-F1
#
_entry.id   AF-A0A1S3QLJ2-F1
#
_cell.length_a   1.000
_cell.length_b   1.000
_cell.length_c   1.000
_cell.angle_alpha   90.00
_cell.angle_beta   90.00
_cell.angle_gamma   90.00
#
_symmetry.space_group_name_H-M   'P 1'
#
loop_
_entity.id
_entity.type
_entity.pdbx_description
1 polymer ?
#
loop_
_entity_poly.entity_id
_entity_poly.type
_entity_poly.pdbx_seq_one_letter_code
_entity_poly.pdbx_strand_id
1 'polypeptide(L)'
;ALSGGQLGPGELLQQRLRCGQVDQALGILGAMEWSTMGTECYRALTSVTDYLLRLELDQTREAQLEAALGVFYVPPRPLSDSVVLEYRGPISKYARRFFHHLLRHQRFEKAFLLAVDIGARDLFMV
;
A
#
# COMPACT_ATOMS: atom_id res chain seq x y z
N ALA A 1 10.22 19.45 27.71
CA ALA A 1 9.24 20.22 26.93
C ALA A 1 8.44 19.22 26.10
N LEU A 2 7.18 18.98 26.47
CA LEU A 2 6.27 18.11 25.73
C LEU A 2 5.61 18.98 24.66
N SER A 3 6.04 18.83 23.40
CA SER A 3 5.41 19.53 22.28
C SER A 3 3.98 19.04 22.14
N GLY A 4 3.01 19.86 22.58
CA GLY A 4 1.60 19.76 22.20
C GLY A 4 1.39 20.12 20.73
N GLY A 5 2.15 19.49 19.83
CA GLY A 5 2.03 19.63 18.39
C GLY A 5 1.08 18.58 17.85
N GLN A 6 0.11 19.00 17.04
CA GLN A 6 -0.74 18.08 16.29
C GLN A 6 0.16 17.16 15.46
N LEU A 7 0.09 15.85 15.70
CA LEU A 7 0.81 14.86 14.91
C LEU A 7 0.33 14.91 13.47
N GLY A 8 1.25 14.98 12.51
CA GLY A 8 0.92 14.95 11.09
C GLY A 8 0.29 13.60 10.69
N PRO A 9 -0.40 13.51 9.54
CA PRO A 9 -1.04 12.27 9.08
C PRO A 9 -0.07 11.08 9.04
N GLY A 10 1.17 11.30 8.58
CA GLY A 10 2.21 10.28 8.57
C GLY A 10 2.60 9.79 9.97
N GLU A 11 2.72 10.69 10.95
CA GLU A 11 3.08 10.34 12.33
C GLU A 11 1.96 9.58 13.03
N LEU A 12 0.71 10.01 12.83
CA LEU A 12 -0.48 9.30 13.30
C LEU A 12 -0.55 7.90 12.70
N LEU A 13 -0.33 7.76 11.39
CA LEU A 13 -0.31 6.47 10.71
C LEU A 13 0.75 5.54 11.31
N GLN A 14 1.97 6.03 11.55
CA GLN A 14 3.03 5.25 12.19
C GLN A 14 2.63 4.81 13.60
N GLN A 15 1.99 5.69 14.37
CA GLN A 15 1.48 5.34 15.69
C GLN A 15 0.43 4.23 15.62
N ARG A 16 -0.50 4.30 14.65
CA ARG A 16 -1.51 3.24 14.44
C ARG A 16 -0.86 1.90 14.10
N LEU A 17 0.13 1.88 13.20
CA LEU A 17 0.88 0.67 12.87
C LEU A 17 1.62 0.08 14.08
N ARG A 18 2.25 0.90 14.92
CA ARG A 18 2.90 0.44 16.16
C ARG A 18 1.93 -0.21 17.15
N CYS A 19 0.67 0.24 17.16
CA CYS A 19 -0.39 -0.34 17.99
C CYS A 19 -1.11 -1.54 17.32
N GLY A 20 -0.68 -1.98 16.12
CA GLY A 20 -1.36 -3.03 15.36
C GLY A 20 -2.72 -2.61 14.77
N GLN A 21 -3.04 -1.32 14.78
CA GLN A 21 -4.31 -0.75 14.31
C GLN A 21 -4.26 -0.47 12.81
N VAL A 22 -4.08 -1.52 12.00
CA VAL A 22 -3.85 -1.39 10.55
C VAL A 22 -5.02 -0.71 9.84
N ASP A 23 -6.26 -1.06 10.16
CA ASP A 23 -7.43 -0.45 9.49
C ASP A 23 -7.53 1.05 9.74
N GLN A 24 -7.11 1.52 10.93
CA GLN A 24 -7.03 2.94 11.22
C GLN A 24 -5.87 3.60 10.45
N ALA A 25 -4.74 2.91 10.30
CA ALA A 25 -3.63 3.38 9.46
C ALA A 25 -4.04 3.50 7.98
N LEU A 26 -4.80 2.53 7.47
CA LEU A 26 -5.37 2.55 6.12
C LEU A 26 -6.38 3.68 5.93
N GLY A 27 -7.25 3.92 6.93
CA GLY A 27 -8.17 5.06 6.91
C GLY A 27 -7.45 6.41 6.82
N ILE A 28 -6.32 6.55 7.52
CA ILE A 28 -5.47 7.75 7.40
C ILE A 28 -4.86 7.82 6.00
N LEU A 29 -4.23 6.73 5.51
CA LEU A 29 -3.61 6.68 4.19
C LEU A 29 -4.60 7.03 3.06
N GLY A 30 -5.80 6.46 3.10
CA GLY A 30 -6.84 6.72 2.10
C GLY A 30 -7.41 8.14 2.13
N ALA A 31 -7.18 8.89 3.21
CA ALA A 31 -7.56 10.29 3.34
C ALA A 31 -6.43 11.26 2.94
N MET A 32 -5.21 10.78 2.64
CA MET A 32 -4.10 11.62 2.21
C MET A 32 -4.24 12.00 0.73
N GLU A 33 -3.80 13.22 0.39
CA GLU A 33 -3.95 13.78 -0.95
C GLU A 33 -2.63 13.70 -1.73
N TRP A 34 -2.54 12.78 -2.70
CA TRP A 34 -1.34 12.57 -3.51
C TRP A 34 -0.90 13.80 -4.29
N SER A 35 -1.84 14.63 -4.76
CA SER A 35 -1.51 15.81 -5.57
C SER A 35 -0.70 16.87 -4.81
N THR A 36 -0.83 16.93 -3.48
CA THR A 36 -0.13 17.91 -2.64
C THR A 36 0.87 17.26 -1.68
N MET A 37 0.72 15.96 -1.39
CA MET A 37 1.49 15.22 -0.39
C MET A 37 2.17 13.95 -0.96
N GLY A 38 2.55 13.94 -2.23
CA GLY A 38 3.03 12.74 -2.93
C GLY A 38 4.12 11.96 -2.18
N THR A 39 5.12 12.66 -1.63
CA THR A 39 6.21 12.04 -0.86
C THR A 39 5.70 11.41 0.45
N GLU A 40 4.81 12.08 1.17
CA GLU A 40 4.21 11.60 2.40
C GLU A 40 3.28 10.41 2.13
N CYS A 41 2.45 10.48 1.08
CA CYS A 41 1.59 9.38 0.64
C CYS A 41 2.42 8.14 0.31
N TYR A 42 3.51 8.32 -0.44
CA TYR A 42 4.43 7.24 -0.76
C TYR A 42 5.07 6.62 0.49
N ARG A 43 5.57 7.44 1.43
CA ARG A 43 6.13 6.97 2.71
C ARG A 43 5.10 6.23 3.55
N ALA A 44 3.86 6.72 3.59
CA ALA A 44 2.76 6.11 4.30
C ALA A 44 2.38 4.75 3.70
N LEU A 45 2.16 4.67 2.39
CA LEU A 45 1.85 3.43 1.67
C LEU A 45 2.93 2.38 1.85
N THR A 46 4.20 2.77 1.65
CA THR A 46 5.35 1.85 1.83
C THR A 46 5.46 1.36 3.26
N SER A 47 5.21 2.20 4.26
CA SER A 47 5.22 1.78 5.66
C SER A 47 4.13 0.77 6.01
N VAL A 48 2.90 0.98 5.52
CA VAL A 48 1.79 0.03 5.73
C VAL A 48 2.09 -1.30 5.05
N THR A 49 2.51 -1.27 3.79
CA THR A 49 2.81 -2.49 3.02
C THR A 49 4.02 -3.24 3.59
N ASP A 50 5.10 -2.56 3.99
CA ASP A 50 6.25 -3.20 4.66
C ASP A 50 5.91 -3.77 6.03
N TYR A 51 4.99 -3.14 6.77
CA TYR A 51 4.46 -3.70 8.01
C TYR A 51 3.71 -5.01 7.75
N LEU A 52 2.79 -5.01 6.79
CA LEU A 52 1.94 -6.16 6.47
C LEU A 52 2.72 -7.33 5.86
N LEU A 53 3.65 -7.08 4.94
CA LEU A 53 4.47 -8.12 4.29
C LEU A 53 5.40 -8.87 5.24
N ARG A 54 5.59 -8.37 6.48
CA ARG A 54 6.34 -9.07 7.54
C ARG A 54 5.48 -10.00 8.38
N LEU A 55 4.16 -9.90 8.27
CA LEU A 55 3.22 -10.75 9.00
C LEU A 55 2.90 -12.01 8.19
N GLU A 56 2.35 -13.01 8.87
CA GLU A 56 1.78 -14.17 8.18
C GLU A 56 0.52 -13.76 7.42
N LEU A 57 0.44 -14.16 6.14
CA LEU A 57 -0.70 -13.84 5.30
C LEU A 57 -1.93 -14.64 5.74
N ASP A 58 -2.99 -13.93 6.06
CA ASP A 58 -4.35 -14.44 6.15
C ASP A 58 -5.29 -13.57 5.30
N GLN A 59 -6.58 -13.89 5.32
CA GLN A 59 -7.58 -13.15 4.53
C GLN A 59 -7.69 -11.67 4.93
N THR A 60 -7.46 -11.33 6.20
CA THR A 60 -7.47 -9.95 6.67
C THR A 60 -6.26 -9.18 6.16
N ARG A 61 -5.04 -9.75 6.26
CA ARG A 61 -3.82 -9.10 5.74
C ARG A 61 -3.84 -8.99 4.22
N GLU A 62 -4.42 -9.96 3.53
CA GLU A 62 -4.66 -9.89 2.08
C GLU A 62 -5.51 -8.67 1.72
N ALA A 63 -6.68 -8.51 2.36
CA ALA A 63 -7.55 -7.37 2.13
C ALA A 63 -6.89 -6.03 2.49
N GLN A 64 -6.09 -5.99 3.56
CA GLN A 64 -5.35 -4.79 3.97
C GLN A 64 -4.23 -4.41 2.98
N LEU A 65 -3.52 -5.39 2.41
CA LEU A 65 -2.52 -5.16 1.36
C LEU A 65 -3.18 -4.68 0.06
N GLU A 66 -4.30 -5.29 -0.33
CA GLU A 66 -5.12 -4.83 -1.47
C GLU A 66 -5.60 -3.40 -1.26
N ALA A 67 -6.12 -3.07 -0.08
CA ALA A 67 -6.56 -1.72 0.27
C ALA A 67 -5.40 -0.71 0.22
N ALA A 68 -4.22 -1.05 0.77
CA ALA A 68 -3.05 -0.17 0.77
C ALA A 68 -2.58 0.17 -0.65
N LEU A 69 -2.47 -0.85 -1.51
CA LEU A 69 -2.07 -0.66 -2.91
C LEU A 69 -3.18 0.01 -3.74
N GLY A 70 -4.44 -0.29 -3.41
CA GLY A 70 -5.63 0.27 -4.05
C GLY A 70 -5.71 1.79 -3.95
N VAL A 71 -5.17 2.39 -2.88
CA VAL A 71 -5.06 3.87 -2.74
C VAL A 71 -4.30 4.51 -3.90
N PHE A 72 -3.42 3.77 -4.58
CA PHE A 72 -2.70 4.25 -5.76
C PHE A 72 -3.25 3.69 -7.09
N TYR A 73 -3.56 2.39 -7.14
CA TYR A 73 -3.98 1.74 -8.39
C TYR A 73 -5.45 1.93 -8.75
N VAL A 74 -6.32 2.01 -7.75
CA VAL A 74 -7.78 2.17 -7.93
C VAL A 74 -8.28 3.30 -7.01
N PRO A 75 -7.71 4.52 -7.14
CA PRO A 75 -8.07 5.62 -6.27
C PRO A 75 -9.51 6.08 -6.58
N PRO A 76 -10.26 6.56 -5.58
CA PRO A 76 -11.63 7.04 -5.78
C PRO A 76 -11.69 8.27 -6.70
N ARG A 77 -10.59 9.02 -6.81
CA ARG A 77 -10.37 10.09 -7.78
C ARG A 77 -9.11 9.78 -8.58
N PRO A 78 -9.12 9.85 -9.92
CA PRO A 78 -7.93 9.61 -10.72
C PRO A 78 -6.77 10.50 -10.27
N LEU A 79 -5.58 9.90 -10.13
CA LEU A 79 -4.35 10.64 -9.85
C LEU A 79 -3.92 11.43 -11.09
N SER A 80 -3.19 12.53 -10.88
CA SER A 80 -2.58 13.26 -11.99
C SER A 80 -1.50 12.43 -12.67
N ASP A 81 -1.29 12.67 -13.97
CA ASP A 81 -0.24 11.98 -14.74
C ASP A 81 1.15 12.17 -14.13
N SER A 82 1.42 13.33 -13.52
CA SER A 82 2.68 13.60 -12.81
C SER A 82 2.91 12.64 -11.64
N VAL A 83 1.90 12.43 -10.79
CA VAL A 83 1.96 11.51 -9.66
C VAL A 83 2.12 10.08 -10.15
N VAL A 84 1.36 9.68 -11.18
CA VAL A 84 1.46 8.34 -11.75
C VAL A 84 2.86 8.09 -12.31
N LEU A 85 3.40 9.03 -13.10
CA LEU A 85 4.73 8.92 -13.70
C LEU A 85 5.83 8.79 -12.63
N GLU A 86 5.75 9.55 -11.55
CA GLU A 86 6.75 9.57 -10.48
C GLU A 86 6.70 8.29 -9.63
N TYR A 87 5.51 7.85 -9.21
CA TYR A 87 5.37 6.85 -8.16
C TYR A 87 5.01 5.43 -8.66
N ARG A 88 4.54 5.26 -9.91
CA ARG A 88 4.11 3.94 -10.41
C ARG A 88 5.24 2.91 -10.41
N GLY A 89 6.44 3.29 -10.83
CA GLY A 89 7.60 2.39 -10.84
C GLY A 89 7.96 1.88 -9.43
N PRO A 90 8.22 2.78 -8.46
CA PRO A 90 8.46 2.41 -7.07
C PRO A 90 7.34 1.58 -6.44
N ILE A 91 6.07 1.95 -6.64
CA ILE A 91 4.92 1.24 -6.05
C ILE A 91 4.71 -0.14 -6.71
N SER A 92 5.04 -0.31 -8.00
CA SER A 92 5.00 -1.61 -8.66
C SER A 92 5.90 -2.65 -7.98
N LYS A 93 7.03 -2.24 -7.38
CA LYS A 93 7.88 -3.16 -6.61
C LYS A 93 7.15 -3.75 -5.40
N TYR A 94 6.28 -2.98 -4.75
CA TYR A 94 5.49 -3.44 -3.62
C TYR A 94 4.34 -4.36 -4.06
N ALA A 95 3.68 -4.06 -5.18
CA ALA A 95 2.70 -4.97 -5.77
C ALA A 95 3.33 -6.31 -6.15
N ARG A 96 4.53 -6.31 -6.75
CA ARG A 96 5.29 -7.54 -7.06
C ARG A 96 5.67 -8.33 -5.80
N ARG A 97 6.07 -7.65 -4.72
CA ARG A 97 6.33 -8.32 -3.43
C ARG A 97 5.06 -8.98 -2.88
N PHE A 98 3.91 -8.29 -2.96
CA PHE A 98 2.63 -8.87 -2.57
C PHE A 98 2.25 -10.07 -3.45
N PHE A 99 2.45 -10.01 -4.77
CA PHE A 99 2.28 -11.14 -5.68
C PHE A 99 3.07 -12.38 -5.22
N HIS A 100 4.37 -12.24 -4.95
CA HIS A 100 5.17 -13.38 -4.47
C HIS A 100 4.76 -13.85 -3.07
N HIS A 101 4.28 -12.94 -2.23
CA HIS A 101 3.73 -13.29 -0.94
C HIS A 101 2.46 -14.16 -1.09
N LEU A 102 1.55 -13.81 -2.01
CA LEU A 102 0.39 -14.64 -2.36
C LEU A 102 0.79 -16.03 -2.86
N LEU A 103 1.80 -16.11 -3.75
CA LEU A 103 2.30 -17.40 -4.26
C LEU A 103 2.83 -18.30 -3.15
N ARG A 104 3.60 -17.75 -2.20
CA ARG A 104 4.15 -18.50 -1.06
C ARG A 104 3.05 -19.12 -0.19
N HIS A 105 1.88 -18.48 -0.15
CA HIS A 105 0.70 -18.92 0.60
C HIS A 105 -0.34 -19.65 -0.28
N GLN A 106 0.04 -20.07 -1.49
CA GLN A 106 -0.83 -20.81 -2.44
C GLN A 106 -2.11 -20.05 -2.83
N ARG A 107 -2.12 -18.72 -2.73
CA ARG A 107 -3.22 -17.83 -3.14
C ARG A 107 -3.14 -17.53 -4.64
N PHE A 108 -3.12 -18.57 -5.47
CA PHE A 108 -2.79 -18.46 -6.90
C PHE A 108 -3.79 -17.60 -7.69
N GLU A 109 -5.09 -17.75 -7.45
CA GLU A 109 -6.13 -16.94 -8.12
C GLU A 109 -5.92 -15.45 -7.86
N LYS A 110 -5.68 -15.08 -6.59
CA LYS A 110 -5.41 -13.71 -6.18
C LYS A 110 -4.11 -13.17 -6.77
N ALA A 111 -3.05 -13.99 -6.78
CA ALA A 111 -1.79 -13.63 -7.42
C ALA A 111 -1.98 -13.35 -8.93
N PHE A 112 -2.75 -14.22 -9.61
CA PHE A 112 -3.06 -14.07 -11.02
C PHE A 112 -3.83 -12.77 -11.30
N LEU A 113 -4.90 -12.49 -10.54
CA LEU A 113 -5.66 -11.25 -10.68
C LEU A 113 -4.79 -10.01 -10.46
N LEU A 114 -3.97 -10.00 -9.41
CA LEU A 114 -3.05 -8.91 -9.13
C LEU A 114 -2.07 -8.67 -10.29
N ALA A 115 -1.51 -9.72 -10.89
CA ALA A 115 -0.60 -9.60 -12.03
C ALA A 115 -1.28 -9.00 -13.27
N VAL A 116 -2.56 -9.35 -13.51
CA VAL A 116 -3.39 -8.75 -14.57
C VAL A 116 -3.62 -7.27 -14.26
N ASP A 117 -4.05 -6.93 -13.04
CA ASP A 117 -4.41 -5.56 -12.64
C ASP A 117 -3.23 -4.58 -12.75
N ILE A 118 -2.02 -5.03 -12.39
CA ILE A 118 -0.81 -4.20 -12.51
C ILE A 118 -0.15 -4.27 -13.89
N GLY A 119 -0.69 -5.09 -14.81
CA GLY A 119 -0.19 -5.28 -16.16
C GLY A 119 1.20 -5.95 -16.24
N ALA A 120 1.59 -6.71 -15.23
CA ALA A 120 2.91 -7.33 -15.13
C ALA A 120 2.93 -8.72 -15.81
N ARG A 121 2.90 -8.71 -17.15
CA ARG A 121 2.89 -9.94 -17.96
C ARG A 121 4.10 -10.85 -17.72
N ASP A 122 5.23 -10.26 -17.32
CA ASP A 122 6.45 -11.00 -16.98
C ASP A 122 6.25 -11.96 -15.79
N LEU A 123 5.27 -11.71 -14.92
CA LEU A 123 4.98 -12.57 -13.77
C LEU A 123 4.32 -13.92 -14.15
N PHE A 124 3.81 -14.06 -15.37
CA PHE A 124 3.21 -15.31 -15.85
C PHE A 124 4.22 -16.31 -16.44
N MET A 125 5.48 -15.89 -16.62
CA MET A 125 6.51 -16.68 -17.33
C MET A 125 7.65 -17.16 -16.43
N VAL A 126 7.40 -17.28 -15.12
CA VAL A 126 8.38 -17.78 -14.14
C VAL A 126 8.23 -19.28 -13.93
#